data_AF-A0A378AHK1-F1
#
_entry.id   AF-A0A378AHK1-F1
#
_cell.length_a   1.000
_cell.length_b   1.000
_cell.length_c   1.000
_cell.angle_alpha   90.00
_cell.angle_beta   90.00
_cell.angle_gamma   90.00
#
_symmetry.space_group_name_H-M   'P 1'
#
loop_
_entity.id
_entity.type
_entity.pdbx_description
1 polymer ?
#
loop_
_entity_poly.entity_id
_entity_poly.type
_entity_poly.pdbx_seq_one_letter_code
_entity_poly.pdbx_strand_id
1 'polypeptide(L)'
;MEDKHTMDIAVEAGNLAQAIGRNGQNVRLASQLSGWELNVMTVDDLQAKHQAEAHAAIDTFTKYLDIDEDFATVLVEEGFSSLEELAYVPMKELLEIDGLDEATVEALRERAKNALTTLALAQEESLGDNKPADDLLESRRSGSCPGIQTGCPWCLYAGRSRRSRALMTWLISKG
;
A
#
# COMPACT_ATOMS: atom_id res chain seq x y z
N MET A 1 -1.98 1.35 11.89
CA MET A 1 -3.01 1.57 10.86
C MET A 1 -2.87 3.01 10.43
N GLU A 2 -2.34 3.22 9.24
CA GLU A 2 -2.51 4.52 8.59
C GLU A 2 -3.91 4.44 8.00
N ASP A 3 -4.91 4.93 8.75
CA ASP A 3 -6.24 5.12 8.21
C ASP A 3 -6.06 6.04 7.00
N LYS A 4 -6.32 5.53 5.80
CA LYS A 4 -6.39 6.37 4.61
C LYS A 4 -7.48 7.37 4.93
N HIS A 5 -7.10 8.58 5.34
CA HIS A 5 -8.01 9.65 5.74
C HIS A 5 -8.74 10.16 4.51
N THR A 6 -9.52 9.30 3.87
CA THR A 6 -10.22 9.55 2.63
C THR A 6 -11.70 9.70 2.96
N MET A 7 -12.33 10.73 2.43
CA MET A 7 -13.75 10.98 2.61
C MET A 7 -14.43 11.16 1.26
N ASP A 8 -15.42 10.33 0.99
CA ASP A 8 -16.26 10.43 -0.21
C ASP A 8 -17.42 11.42 0.04
N ILE A 9 -17.60 12.37 -0.87
CA ILE A 9 -18.62 13.41 -0.82
C ILE A 9 -19.52 13.26 -2.05
N ALA A 10 -20.77 12.87 -1.81
CA ALA A 10 -21.80 12.86 -2.84
C ALA A 10 -22.43 14.23 -3.02
N VAL A 11 -22.56 14.67 -4.26
CA VAL A 11 -23.26 15.90 -4.65
C VAL A 11 -24.19 15.64 -5.81
N GLU A 12 -25.22 16.47 -5.95
CA GLU A 12 -26.08 16.44 -7.14
C GLU A 12 -25.25 16.78 -8.40
N ALA A 13 -25.62 16.19 -9.55
CA ALA A 13 -24.89 16.37 -10.81
C ALA A 13 -24.72 17.85 -11.22
N GLY A 14 -25.71 18.70 -10.91
CA GLY A 14 -25.64 20.14 -11.15
C GLY A 14 -24.60 20.88 -10.30
N ASN A 15 -24.28 20.35 -9.12
CA ASN A 15 -23.37 20.95 -8.14
C ASN A 15 -21.96 20.35 -8.18
N LEU A 16 -21.72 19.27 -8.92
CA LEU A 16 -20.42 18.61 -9.02
C LEU A 16 -19.31 19.55 -9.51
N ALA A 17 -19.57 20.33 -10.57
CA ALA A 17 -18.60 21.29 -11.08
C ALA A 17 -18.27 22.40 -10.07
N GLN A 18 -19.25 22.82 -9.27
CA GLN A 18 -19.05 23.82 -8.22
C GLN A 18 -18.28 23.25 -7.03
N ALA A 19 -18.59 22.01 -6.63
CA ALA A 19 -17.93 21.32 -5.54
C ALA A 19 -16.44 21.07 -5.83
N ILE A 20 -16.10 20.63 -7.05
CA ILE A 20 -14.71 20.44 -7.51
C ILE A 20 -13.98 21.78 -7.61
N GLY A 21 -14.66 22.81 -8.11
CA GLY A 21 -14.08 24.12 -8.40
C GLY A 21 -13.18 24.11 -9.65
N ARG A 22 -12.72 25.29 -10.08
CA ARG A 22 -11.87 25.42 -11.27
C ARG A 22 -10.57 24.63 -11.08
N ASN A 23 -10.27 23.70 -11.98
CA ASN A 23 -9.09 22.81 -11.91
C ASN A 23 -8.95 22.03 -10.59
N GLY A 24 -10.06 21.69 -9.93
CA GLY A 24 -10.05 20.95 -8.66
C GLY A 24 -9.53 21.77 -7.47
N GLN A 25 -9.45 23.10 -7.60
CA GLN A 25 -8.84 23.94 -6.58
C GLN A 25 -9.62 23.93 -5.27
N ASN A 26 -10.95 23.81 -5.31
CA ASN A 26 -11.77 23.78 -4.11
C ASN A 26 -11.54 22.49 -3.31
N VAL A 27 -11.56 21.34 -4.00
CA VAL A 27 -11.25 20.03 -3.41
C VAL A 27 -9.83 20.00 -2.85
N ARG A 28 -8.84 20.52 -3.60
CA ARG A 28 -7.44 20.57 -3.13
C ARG A 28 -7.27 21.41 -1.85
N LEU A 29 -7.90 22.57 -1.79
CA LEU A 29 -7.83 23.44 -0.61
C LEU A 29 -8.58 22.82 0.57
N ALA A 30 -9.76 22.24 0.35
CA ALA A 30 -10.53 21.57 1.38
C ALA A 30 -9.79 20.34 1.94
N SER A 31 -9.10 19.56 1.09
CA SER A 31 -8.25 18.46 1.54
C SER A 31 -7.07 18.94 2.40
N GLN A 32 -6.43 20.05 2.01
CA GLN A 32 -5.33 20.64 2.79
C GLN A 32 -5.79 21.22 4.14
N LEU A 33 -7.00 21.80 4.18
CA LEU A 33 -7.57 22.39 5.40
C LEU A 33 -8.09 21.33 6.37
N SER A 34 -8.72 20.26 5.85
CA SER A 34 -9.21 19.15 6.66
C SER A 34 -8.10 18.18 7.06
N GLY A 35 -7.04 18.08 6.26
CA GLY A 35 -6.03 17.04 6.37
C GLY A 35 -6.51 15.68 5.85
N TRP A 36 -7.66 15.61 5.18
CA TRP A 36 -8.26 14.40 4.62
C TRP A 36 -8.25 14.48 3.09
N GLU A 37 -8.08 13.36 2.41
CA GLU A 37 -8.23 13.24 0.96
C GLU A 37 -9.72 13.20 0.60
N LEU A 38 -10.23 14.28 -0.01
CA LEU A 38 -11.65 14.39 -0.37
C LEU A 38 -11.90 13.91 -1.81
N ASN A 39 -12.78 12.94 -1.97
CA ASN A 39 -13.26 12.46 -3.25
C ASN A 39 -14.67 12.98 -3.50
N VAL A 40 -14.88 13.76 -4.56
CA VAL A 40 -16.21 14.28 -4.91
C VAL A 40 -16.76 13.49 -6.08
N MET A 41 -17.96 12.93 -5.90
CA MET A 41 -18.67 12.16 -6.92
C MET A 41 -20.16 12.46 -6.89
N THR A 42 -20.92 11.98 -7.88
CA THR A 42 -22.37 12.16 -7.87
C THR A 42 -23.03 11.21 -6.86
N VAL A 43 -24.28 11.48 -6.49
CA VAL A 43 -25.08 10.56 -5.66
C VAL A 43 -25.23 9.20 -6.34
N ASP A 44 -25.47 9.19 -7.66
CA ASP A 44 -25.58 7.96 -8.45
C ASP A 44 -24.27 7.17 -8.47
N ASP A 45 -23.13 7.86 -8.66
CA ASP A 45 -21.81 7.23 -8.64
C ASP A 45 -21.47 6.64 -7.27
N LEU A 46 -21.80 7.36 -6.18
CA LEU A 46 -21.56 6.88 -4.82
C LEU A 46 -22.40 5.62 -4.53
N GLN A 47 -23.66 5.60 -4.94
CA GLN A 47 -24.50 4.41 -4.81
C GLN A 47 -23.95 3.24 -5.62
N ALA A 48 -23.51 3.48 -6.85
CA ALA A 48 -22.90 2.44 -7.69
C ALA A 48 -21.60 1.89 -7.07
N LYS A 49 -20.77 2.75 -6.47
CA LYS A 49 -19.57 2.33 -5.74
C LYS A 49 -19.91 1.48 -4.52
N HIS A 50 -20.85 1.90 -3.68
CA HIS A 50 -21.27 1.10 -2.53
C HIS A 50 -21.85 -0.26 -2.94
N GLN A 51 -22.64 -0.32 -4.01
CA GLN A 51 -23.13 -1.59 -4.54
C GLN A 51 -21.99 -2.48 -5.03
N ALA A 52 -21.02 -1.93 -5.75
CA ALA A 52 -19.85 -2.67 -6.20
C ALA A 52 -18.98 -3.18 -5.03
N GLU A 53 -18.80 -2.37 -3.98
CA GLU A 53 -18.10 -2.74 -2.75
C GLU A 53 -18.85 -3.86 -2.01
N ALA A 54 -20.18 -3.74 -1.88
CA ALA A 54 -21.02 -4.77 -1.30
C ALA A 54 -20.91 -6.10 -2.06
N HIS A 55 -21.01 -6.08 -3.39
CA HIS A 55 -20.84 -7.27 -4.21
C HIS A 55 -19.43 -7.87 -4.10
N ALA A 56 -18.39 -7.05 -4.06
CA ALA A 56 -17.02 -7.52 -3.86
C ALA A 56 -16.83 -8.15 -2.47
N ALA A 57 -17.47 -7.61 -1.44
CA ALA A 57 -17.48 -8.19 -0.11
C ALA A 57 -18.21 -9.54 -0.08
N ILE A 58 -19.39 -9.64 -0.72
CA ILE A 58 -20.14 -10.89 -0.88
C ILE A 58 -19.28 -11.97 -1.56
N ASP A 59 -18.68 -11.65 -2.71
CA ASP A 59 -17.79 -12.57 -3.44
C ASP A 59 -16.63 -13.05 -2.58
N THR A 60 -16.05 -12.15 -1.79
CA THR A 60 -14.97 -12.46 -0.84
C THR A 60 -15.50 -13.41 0.24
N PHE A 61 -16.67 -13.14 0.82
CA PHE A 61 -17.23 -13.98 1.87
C PHE A 61 -17.58 -15.38 1.36
N THR A 62 -18.27 -15.49 0.23
CA THR A 62 -18.59 -16.79 -0.39
C THR A 62 -17.32 -17.59 -0.68
N LYS A 63 -16.25 -16.95 -1.17
CA LYS A 63 -14.99 -17.61 -1.50
C LYS A 63 -14.19 -18.09 -0.28
N TYR A 64 -14.13 -17.29 0.79
CA TYR A 64 -13.24 -17.55 1.93
C TYR A 64 -13.94 -18.23 3.12
N LEU A 65 -15.23 -18.00 3.31
CA LEU A 65 -15.99 -18.56 4.43
C LEU A 65 -16.82 -19.79 4.04
N ASP A 66 -16.94 -20.12 2.76
CA ASP A 66 -17.72 -21.27 2.27
C ASP A 66 -19.17 -21.19 2.77
N ILE A 67 -19.79 -20.04 2.51
CA ILE A 67 -21.19 -19.71 2.84
C ILE A 67 -21.96 -19.38 1.56
N ASP A 68 -23.29 -19.53 1.61
CA ASP A 68 -24.17 -19.18 0.50
C ASP A 68 -24.22 -17.66 0.28
N GLU A 69 -24.49 -17.25 -0.97
CA GLU A 69 -24.60 -15.84 -1.37
C GLU A 69 -25.70 -15.09 -0.62
N ASP A 70 -26.83 -15.76 -0.36
CA ASP A 70 -27.94 -15.21 0.44
C ASP A 70 -27.47 -14.87 1.86
N PHE A 71 -26.64 -15.74 2.46
CA PHE A 71 -26.12 -15.52 3.80
C PHE A 71 -25.03 -14.44 3.83
N ALA A 72 -24.18 -14.39 2.80
CA ALA A 72 -23.18 -13.34 2.63
C ALA A 72 -23.83 -11.96 2.45
N THR A 73 -24.98 -11.89 1.78
CA THR A 73 -25.75 -10.65 1.61
C THR A 73 -26.24 -10.12 2.96
N VAL A 74 -26.79 -10.99 3.81
CA VAL A 74 -27.22 -10.61 5.17
C VAL A 74 -26.05 -10.05 5.99
N LEU A 75 -24.86 -10.67 5.92
CA LEU A 75 -23.67 -10.16 6.62
C LEU A 75 -23.28 -8.75 6.15
N VAL A 76 -23.37 -8.47 4.84
CA VAL A 76 -23.07 -7.13 4.30
C VAL A 76 -24.15 -6.11 4.68
N GLU A 77 -25.42 -6.51 4.74
CA GLU A 77 -26.52 -5.65 5.20
C GLU A 77 -26.39 -5.29 6.68
N GLU A 78 -25.89 -6.20 7.51
CA GLU A 78 -25.54 -5.95 8.92
C GLU A 78 -24.29 -5.06 9.06
N GLY A 79 -23.58 -4.78 7.96
CA GLY A 79 -22.46 -3.85 7.90
C GLY A 79 -21.07 -4.49 7.95
N PHE A 80 -20.96 -5.82 7.82
CA PHE A 80 -19.67 -6.48 7.70
C PHE A 80 -19.15 -6.35 6.27
N SER A 81 -18.01 -5.70 6.12
CA SER A 81 -17.39 -5.43 4.81
C SER A 81 -16.08 -6.17 4.61
N SER A 82 -15.48 -6.69 5.68
CA SER A 82 -14.17 -7.33 5.65
C SER A 82 -14.08 -8.61 6.49
N LEU A 83 -13.14 -9.49 6.10
CA LEU A 83 -12.81 -10.71 6.86
C LEU A 83 -12.22 -10.41 8.24
N GLU A 84 -11.59 -9.24 8.38
CA GLU A 84 -10.95 -8.79 9.60
C GLU A 84 -11.98 -8.44 10.67
N GLU A 85 -13.05 -7.73 10.29
CA GLU A 85 -14.18 -7.44 11.17
C GLU A 85 -14.76 -8.74 11.74
N LEU A 86 -15.04 -9.74 10.90
CA LEU A 86 -15.56 -11.04 11.35
C LEU A 86 -14.61 -11.78 12.30
N ALA A 87 -13.29 -11.66 12.11
CA ALA A 87 -12.30 -12.34 12.93
C ALA A 87 -12.13 -11.72 14.33
N TYR A 88 -12.34 -10.40 14.47
CA TYR A 88 -12.03 -9.63 15.69
C TYR A 88 -13.25 -9.11 16.45
N VAL A 89 -14.43 -9.04 15.83
CA VAL A 89 -15.69 -8.64 16.49
C VAL A 89 -16.10 -9.61 17.61
N PRO A 90 -16.69 -9.13 18.72
CA PRO A 90 -17.16 -9.98 19.80
C PRO A 90 -18.28 -10.93 19.33
N MET A 91 -18.28 -12.16 19.85
CA MET A 91 -19.27 -13.19 19.44
C MET A 91 -20.72 -12.75 19.69
N LYS A 92 -20.94 -11.87 20.67
CA LYS A 92 -22.28 -11.36 20.97
C LYS A 92 -22.90 -10.61 19.79
N GLU A 93 -22.13 -9.81 19.05
CA GLU A 93 -22.62 -9.06 17.89
C GLU A 93 -22.96 -10.00 16.73
N LEU A 94 -22.16 -11.05 16.52
CA LEU A 94 -22.44 -12.06 15.49
C LEU A 94 -23.65 -12.94 15.85
N LEU A 95 -23.90 -13.19 17.13
CA LEU A 95 -25.07 -13.95 17.61
C LEU A 95 -26.37 -13.14 17.59
N GLU A 96 -26.31 -11.82 17.40
CA GLU A 96 -27.51 -10.99 17.21
C GLU A 96 -28.07 -11.12 15.78
N ILE A 97 -27.29 -11.65 14.84
CA ILE A 97 -27.70 -11.91 13.46
C ILE A 97 -28.60 -13.15 13.42
N ASP A 98 -29.78 -13.01 12.82
CA ASP A 98 -30.75 -14.09 12.69
C ASP A 98 -30.20 -15.22 11.81
N GLY A 99 -30.23 -16.45 12.31
CA GLY A 99 -29.69 -17.63 11.63
C GLY A 99 -28.25 -18.03 12.00
N LEU A 100 -27.57 -17.30 12.88
CA LEU A 100 -26.27 -17.71 13.44
C LEU A 100 -26.40 -18.35 14.82
N ASP A 101 -25.68 -19.45 15.01
CA ASP A 101 -25.55 -20.16 16.28
C ASP A 101 -24.10 -20.11 16.78
N GLU A 102 -23.88 -20.41 18.06
CA GLU A 102 -22.56 -20.31 18.67
C GLU A 102 -21.52 -21.20 17.97
N ALA A 103 -21.91 -22.39 17.50
CA ALA A 103 -21.00 -23.28 16.80
C ALA A 103 -20.68 -22.80 15.39
N THR A 104 -21.65 -22.23 14.66
CA THR A 104 -21.38 -21.65 13.33
C THR A 104 -20.56 -20.37 13.44
N VAL A 105 -20.79 -19.51 14.42
CA VAL A 105 -19.96 -18.32 14.67
C VAL A 105 -18.51 -18.69 14.97
N GLU A 106 -18.28 -19.72 15.80
CA GLU A 106 -16.93 -20.18 16.10
C GLU A 106 -16.22 -20.72 14.83
N ALA A 107 -16.92 -21.52 14.04
CA ALA A 107 -16.42 -22.03 12.75
C ALA A 107 -16.15 -20.90 11.75
N LEU A 108 -17.04 -19.91 11.67
CA LEU A 108 -16.92 -18.72 10.81
C LEU A 108 -15.64 -17.95 11.15
N ARG A 109 -15.38 -17.74 12.44
CA ARG A 109 -14.15 -17.07 12.92
C ARG A 109 -12.90 -17.86 12.60
N GLU A 110 -12.92 -19.17 12.77
CA GLU A 110 -11.79 -20.03 12.42
C GLU A 110 -11.48 -19.94 10.92
N ARG A 111 -12.51 -20.03 10.07
CA ARG A 111 -12.38 -19.88 8.61
C ARG A 111 -11.85 -18.49 8.22
N ALA A 112 -12.39 -17.43 8.82
CA ALA A 112 -11.92 -16.07 8.58
C ALA A 112 -10.43 -15.91 8.95
N LYS A 113 -9.99 -16.43 10.09
CA LYS A 113 -8.56 -16.43 10.48
C LYS A 113 -7.68 -17.23 9.53
N ASN A 114 -8.14 -18.40 9.09
CA ASN A 114 -7.44 -19.23 8.12
C ASN A 114 -7.32 -18.54 6.75
N ALA A 115 -8.38 -17.84 6.31
CA ALA A 115 -8.38 -17.04 5.11
C ALA A 115 -7.39 -15.87 5.20
N LEU A 116 -7.39 -15.11 6.31
CA LEU A 116 -6.43 -14.03 6.54
C LEU A 116 -4.99 -14.54 6.55
N THR A 117 -4.74 -15.71 7.15
CA THR A 117 -3.40 -16.33 7.15
C THR A 117 -2.98 -16.71 5.74
N THR A 118 -3.89 -17.29 4.94
CA THR A 118 -3.62 -17.67 3.55
C THR A 118 -3.37 -16.44 2.66
N LEU A 119 -4.13 -15.37 2.88
CA LEU A 119 -3.93 -14.08 2.20
C LEU A 119 -2.58 -13.45 2.57
N ALA A 120 -2.18 -13.50 3.84
CA ALA A 120 -0.88 -13.02 4.28
C ALA A 120 0.27 -13.81 3.63
N LEU A 121 0.17 -15.14 3.59
CA LEU A 121 1.15 -16.00 2.91
C LEU A 121 1.22 -15.71 1.40
N ALA A 122 0.07 -15.52 0.74
CA ALA A 122 0.02 -15.18 -0.69
C ALA A 122 0.63 -13.79 -0.96
N GLN A 123 0.42 -12.82 -0.06
CA GLN A 123 1.08 -11.52 -0.15
C GLN A 123 2.61 -11.66 0.02
N GLU A 124 3.08 -12.42 1.00
CA GLU A 124 4.50 -12.69 1.21
C GLU A 124 5.15 -13.37 0.00
N GLU A 125 4.47 -14.31 -0.65
CA GLU A 125 4.95 -14.96 -1.88
C GLU A 125 5.06 -13.95 -3.03
N SER A 126 4.04 -13.11 -3.22
CA SER A 126 4.04 -12.06 -4.26
C SER A 126 5.08 -10.94 -4.04
N LEU A 127 5.38 -10.62 -2.77
CA LEU A 127 6.42 -9.67 -2.37
C LEU A 127 7.82 -10.31 -2.42
N GLY A 128 7.91 -11.63 -2.24
CA GLY A 128 9.15 -12.40 -2.34
C GLY A 128 9.77 -12.42 -3.74
N ASP A 129 8.96 -12.28 -4.79
CA ASP A 129 9.41 -12.16 -6.19
C ASP A 129 9.90 -10.75 -6.56
N ASN A 130 9.55 -9.72 -5.77
CA ASN A 130 10.09 -8.37 -5.92
C ASN A 130 11.03 -8.05 -4.75
N LYS A 131 12.17 -8.75 -4.67
CA LYS A 131 13.31 -8.22 -3.91
C LYS A 131 13.63 -6.83 -4.49
N PRO A 132 13.56 -5.73 -3.71
CA PRO A 132 14.15 -4.47 -4.12
C PRO A 132 15.68 -4.61 -3.99
N ALA A 133 16.28 -5.41 -4.86
CA ALA A 133 17.71 -5.43 -5.08
C ALA A 133 18.15 -4.26 -5.97
N ASP A 134 17.20 -3.54 -6.60
CA ASP A 134 17.51 -2.42 -7.48
C ASP A 134 17.69 -1.09 -6.72
N ASP A 135 16.95 -0.85 -5.62
CA ASP A 135 17.07 0.40 -4.86
C ASP A 135 18.34 0.47 -3.97
N LEU A 136 18.96 -0.70 -3.70
CA LEU A 136 20.27 -0.77 -3.04
C LEU A 136 21.46 -0.66 -4.02
N LEU A 137 21.20 -0.71 -5.33
CA LEU A 137 22.20 -0.48 -6.37
C LEU A 137 22.26 0.97 -6.86
N GLU A 138 21.25 1.79 -6.58
CA GLU A 138 21.28 3.23 -6.87
C GLU A 138 21.89 4.07 -5.74
N SER A 139 21.80 3.63 -4.48
CA SER A 139 22.53 4.28 -3.36
C SER A 139 24.01 3.92 -3.29
N ARG A 140 24.48 2.89 -4.02
CA ARG A 140 25.92 2.59 -4.19
C ARG A 140 26.55 3.22 -5.43
N ARG A 141 25.75 3.93 -6.25
CA ARG A 141 26.22 4.74 -7.40
C ARG A 141 26.19 6.25 -7.16
N SER A 142 25.79 6.72 -5.97
CA SER A 142 26.02 8.10 -5.53
C SER A 142 27.22 8.24 -4.57
N GLY A 143 27.96 7.15 -4.33
CA GLY A 143 29.26 7.17 -3.68
C GLY A 143 30.44 7.30 -4.66
N SER A 144 30.36 8.19 -5.65
CA SER A 144 31.56 8.63 -6.36
C SER A 144 32.27 9.63 -5.46
N CYS A 145 33.28 9.15 -4.72
CA CYS A 145 34.27 10.06 -4.15
C CYS A 145 34.82 10.92 -5.30
N PRO A 146 34.70 12.25 -5.18
CA PRO A 146 35.15 13.16 -6.21
C PRO A 146 36.67 13.20 -6.22
N GLY A 147 37.24 13.17 -7.42
CA GLY A 147 38.47 13.89 -7.70
C GLY A 147 39.69 13.07 -8.07
N ILE A 148 40.08 13.17 -9.35
CA ILE A 148 41.37 13.78 -9.71
C ILE A 148 41.08 14.80 -10.83
N GLN A 149 40.74 16.02 -10.42
CA GLN A 149 41.28 17.20 -11.08
C GLN A 149 42.13 17.90 -10.03
N THR A 150 43.38 18.11 -10.40
CA THR A 150 44.49 18.73 -9.68
C THR A 150 44.06 19.93 -8.82
N GLY A 151 44.25 19.83 -7.49
CA GLY A 151 44.16 20.99 -6.59
C GLY A 151 43.59 20.76 -5.20
N CYS A 152 44.09 19.78 -4.41
CA CYS A 152 43.76 19.66 -2.98
C CYS A 152 45.05 19.56 -2.13
N PRO A 153 45.30 20.44 -1.14
CA PRO A 153 46.59 20.51 -0.42
C PRO A 153 46.88 19.40 0.61
N TRP A 154 45.96 18.46 0.86
CA TRP A 154 46.02 17.63 2.08
C TRP A 154 46.54 16.18 1.91
N CYS A 155 46.84 15.71 0.69
CA CYS A 155 47.23 14.31 0.44
C CYS A 155 48.74 14.05 0.36
N LEU A 156 49.57 14.77 1.12
CA LEU A 156 51.04 14.63 1.08
C LEU A 156 51.66 13.82 2.23
N TYR A 157 50.88 13.08 3.02
CA TYR A 157 51.40 12.43 4.23
C TYR A 157 50.95 10.98 4.43
N ALA A 158 51.28 10.11 3.47
CA ALA A 158 51.45 8.66 3.68
C ALA A 158 52.05 8.11 2.38
N GLY A 159 53.32 7.74 2.28
CA GLY A 159 53.94 6.72 3.12
C GLY A 159 54.38 5.54 2.23
N ARG A 160 55.36 5.82 1.36
CA ARG A 160 56.53 4.99 0.95
C ARG A 160 56.43 3.45 1.11
N SER A 161 56.85 2.72 0.06
CA SER A 161 57.23 1.27 -0.01
C SER A 161 56.21 0.44 -0.82
N ARG A 162 56.51 -0.34 -1.88
CA ARG A 162 57.71 -1.07 -2.30
C ARG A 162 57.56 -1.47 -3.79
N ARG A 163 58.63 -1.22 -4.55
CA ARG A 163 59.23 -2.06 -5.62
C ARG A 163 58.38 -3.15 -6.29
N SER A 164 58.22 -3.04 -7.61
CA SER A 164 58.68 -4.00 -8.64
C SER A 164 58.50 -3.34 -10.01
N ARG A 165 59.59 -2.92 -10.66
CA ARG A 165 60.37 -3.63 -11.69
C ARG A 165 59.60 -3.88 -12.98
N ALA A 166 60.32 -3.63 -14.09
CA ALA A 166 59.89 -3.66 -15.49
C ALA A 166 59.19 -2.35 -15.87
N LEU A 167 59.62 -1.54 -16.82
CA LEU A 167 60.60 -1.63 -17.89
C LEU A 167 61.00 -0.16 -18.15
N MET A 168 62.29 0.15 -18.03
CA MET A 168 63.14 0.36 -19.21
C MET A 168 62.69 1.54 -20.09
N THR A 169 63.50 2.59 -19.99
CA THR A 169 64.13 3.18 -21.17
C THR A 169 63.19 3.96 -22.11
N TRP A 170 62.83 5.18 -21.72
CA TRP A 170 62.56 6.20 -22.72
C TRP A 170 62.86 7.61 -22.18
N LEU A 171 63.96 8.16 -22.69
CA LEU A 171 64.24 9.58 -22.83
C LEU A 171 64.59 10.41 -21.58
N ILE A 172 65.80 10.14 -21.09
CA ILE A 172 66.85 11.16 -21.05
C ILE A 172 67.22 11.48 -22.51
N SER A 173 66.53 12.43 -23.15
CA SER A 173 66.99 13.01 -24.42
C SER A 173 66.31 14.35 -24.67
N LYS A 174 67.14 15.40 -24.69
CA LYS A 174 66.87 16.81 -25.04
C LYS A 174 66.15 17.62 -23.95
N GLY A 175 66.75 18.62 -23.33
CA GLY A 175 68.05 19.28 -23.48
C GLY A 175 68.14 20.39 -22.42
#